data_AF-M1EHW4-F1
#
_entry.id   AF-M1EHW4-F1
#
_cell.length_a   1.000
_cell.length_b   1.000
_cell.length_c   1.000
_cell.angle_alpha   90.00
_cell.angle_beta   90.00
_cell.angle_gamma   90.00
#
_symmetry.space_group_name_H-M   'P 1'
#
loop_
_entity.id
_entity.type
_entity.pdbx_description
1 polymer ?
#
loop_
_entity_poly.entity_id
_entity_poly.type
_entity_poly.pdbx_seq_one_letter_code
_entity_poly.pdbx_strand_id
1 'polypeptide(L)'
;RSARPLHSLSVLAFDQERLERKILALRQARRPVPPEVAQQYQDIVQRSQWQRAQLEQGGPGIRREYAAQLERQLQFYTEAARRLGNDGSREAAKEALYRRNLVESELQRLH
;
A
#
# COMPACT_ATOMS: atom_id res chain seq x y z
N ARG A 1 -18.95 -8.44 11.17
CA ARG A 1 -17.59 -8.30 11.76
C ARG A 1 -16.79 -7.41 10.83
N SER A 2 -16.38 -6.23 11.26
CA SER A 2 -15.55 -5.33 10.46
C SER A 2 -14.12 -5.88 10.43
N ALA A 3 -13.86 -6.89 9.60
CA ALA A 3 -12.51 -7.34 9.32
C ALA A 3 -11.75 -6.14 8.75
N ARG A 4 -10.60 -5.79 9.34
CA ARG A 4 -9.75 -4.73 8.79
C ARG A 4 -9.49 -5.08 7.32
N PRO A 5 -9.71 -4.15 6.36
CA PRO A 5 -9.53 -4.46 4.96
C PRO A 5 -8.08 -4.89 4.72
N LEU A 6 -7.89 -6.01 4.02
CA LEU A 6 -6.55 -6.42 3.59
C LEU A 6 -6.08 -5.44 2.50
N HIS A 7 -4.80 -5.11 2.53
CA HIS A 7 -4.15 -4.15 1.63
C HIS A 7 -2.98 -4.80 0.91
N SER A 8 -2.61 -4.35 -0.28
CA SER A 8 -1.38 -4.85 -0.92
C SER A 8 -0.15 -4.61 -0.04
N LEU A 9 0.61 -5.67 0.26
CA LEU A 9 1.86 -5.57 1.00
C LEU A 9 2.90 -4.77 0.23
N SER A 10 2.88 -4.85 -1.11
CA SER A 10 3.77 -4.09 -1.99
C SER A 10 3.44 -2.59 -1.95
N VAL A 11 2.15 -2.23 -1.94
CA VAL A 11 1.74 -0.82 -1.76
C VAL A 11 2.09 -0.32 -0.36
N LEU A 12 1.86 -1.11 0.68
CA LEU A 12 2.25 -0.76 2.05
C LEU A 12 3.77 -0.57 2.17
N ALA A 13 4.58 -1.45 1.56
CA ALA A 13 6.03 -1.31 1.53
C ALA A 13 6.49 -0.04 0.80
N PHE A 14 5.86 0.28 -0.35
CA PHE A 14 6.14 1.51 -1.06
C PHE A 14 5.83 2.76 -0.23
N ASP A 15 4.67 2.80 0.43
CA ASP A 15 4.30 3.91 1.30
C ASP A 15 5.24 4.00 2.53
N GLN A 16 5.66 2.85 3.08
CA GLN A 16 6.65 2.77 4.15
C GLN A 16 7.99 3.38 3.72
N GLU A 17 8.55 2.97 2.59
CA GLU A 17 9.82 3.48 2.07
C GLU A 17 9.75 5.00 1.79
N ARG A 18 8.62 5.47 1.26
CA ARG A 18 8.40 6.90 1.00
C ARG A 18 8.40 7.71 2.30
N LEU A 19 7.75 7.21 3.34
CA LEU A 19 7.76 7.83 4.67
C LEU A 19 9.15 7.77 5.31
N GLU A 20 9.84 6.64 5.22
CA GLU A 20 11.20 6.48 5.74
C GLU A 20 12.16 7.48 5.10
N ARG A 21 12.14 7.62 3.77
CA ARG A 21 12.94 8.63 3.05
C ARG A 21 12.61 10.04 3.51
N LYS A 22 11.33 10.36 3.74
CA LYS A 22 10.89 11.67 4.25
C LYS A 22 11.40 11.92 5.67
N ILE A 23 11.31 10.92 6.55
CA ILE A 23 11.83 10.96 7.93
C ILE A 23 13.35 11.19 7.90
N LEU A 24 14.07 10.45 7.06
CA LEU A 24 15.52 10.57 6.92
C LEU A 24 15.93 11.96 6.42
N ALA A 25 15.25 12.49 5.40
CA ALA A 25 15.51 13.83 4.88
C ALA A 25 15.28 14.93 5.92
N LEU A 26 14.22 14.81 6.74
CA LEU A 26 13.95 15.73 7.84
C LEU A 26 15.05 15.69 8.91
N ARG A 27 15.48 14.47 9.29
CA ARG A 27 16.58 14.27 10.24
C ARG A 27 17.89 14.86 9.71
N GLN A 28 18.20 14.68 8.43
CA GLN A 28 19.38 15.27 7.78
C GLN A 28 19.32 16.80 7.80
N ALA A 29 18.14 17.38 7.58
CA ALA A 29 17.91 18.81 7.71
C ALA A 29 17.91 19.32 9.16
N ARG A 30 18.23 18.47 10.16
CA ARG A 30 18.14 18.74 11.60
C ARG A 30 16.76 19.24 12.04
N ARG A 31 15.72 18.85 11.31
CA ARG A 31 14.34 19.16 11.62
C ARG A 31 13.73 18.03 12.44
N PRO A 32 12.86 18.34 13.43
CA PRO A 32 12.11 17.31 14.12
C PRO A 32 11.20 16.58 13.12
N VAL A 33 11.07 15.26 13.31
CA VAL A 33 10.15 14.44 12.53
C VAL A 33 8.73 14.69 13.06
N PRO A 34 7.77 15.13 12.23
CA PRO A 34 6.41 15.33 12.68
C PRO A 34 5.81 14.04 13.26
N PRO A 35 5.09 14.11 14.39
CA PRO A 35 4.51 12.93 15.03
C PRO A 35 3.52 12.22 14.10
N GLU A 36 2.83 12.95 13.22
CA GLU A 36 1.90 12.37 12.24
C GLU A 36 2.63 11.46 11.25
N VAL A 37 3.84 11.86 10.81
CA VAL A 37 4.66 11.06 9.88
C VAL A 37 5.21 9.83 10.58
N ALA A 38 5.66 9.98 11.83
CA ALA A 38 6.16 8.86 12.63
C ALA A 38 5.04 7.85 12.95
N GLN A 39 3.85 8.33 13.30
CA GLN A 39 2.68 7.51 13.58
C GLN A 39 2.21 6.78 12.32
N GLN A 40 2.12 7.47 11.18
CA GLN A 40 1.75 6.85 9.91
C GLN A 40 2.75 5.75 9.51
N TYR A 41 4.05 5.97 9.71
CA TYR A 41 5.07 4.96 9.46
C TYR A 41 4.87 3.73 10.37
N GLN A 42 4.66 3.94 11.67
CA GLN A 42 4.41 2.86 12.62
C GLN A 42 3.13 2.09 12.28
N ASP A 43 2.06 2.77 11.91
CA ASP A 43 0.78 2.16 11.52
C ASP A 43 0.93 1.26 10.29
N ILE A 44 1.67 1.71 9.27
CA ILE A 44 1.94 0.93 8.07
C ILE A 44 2.79 -0.31 8.40
N VAL A 45 3.84 -0.15 9.22
CA VAL A 45 4.69 -1.25 9.66
C VAL A 45 3.89 -2.29 10.44
N GLN A 46 3.13 -1.86 11.45
CA GLN A 46 2.31 -2.76 12.26
C GLN A 46 1.26 -3.48 11.42
N ARG A 47 0.60 -2.76 10.51
CA ARG A 47 -0.41 -3.35 9.62
C ARG A 47 0.20 -4.37 8.67
N SER A 48 1.35 -4.06 8.07
CA SER A 48 2.08 -4.95 7.18
C SER A 48 2.49 -6.24 7.90
N GLN A 49 3.06 -6.12 9.11
CA GLN A 49 3.46 -7.27 9.93
C GLN A 49 2.25 -8.12 10.34
N TRP A 50 1.18 -7.49 10.82
CA TRP A 50 -0.04 -8.20 11.19
C TRP A 50 -0.63 -8.97 10.00
N GLN A 51 -0.71 -8.32 8.83
CA GLN A 51 -1.25 -8.97 7.64
C GLN A 51 -0.36 -10.11 7.14
N ARG A 52 0.97 -9.95 7.15
CA ARG A 52 1.90 -11.04 6.81
C ARG A 52 1.70 -12.23 7.74
N ALA A 53 1.67 -12.00 9.05
CA ALA A 53 1.41 -13.07 10.02
C ALA A 53 0.05 -13.76 9.79
N GLN A 54 -0.99 -12.99 9.45
CA GLN A 54 -2.29 -13.55 9.09
C GLN A 54 -2.22 -14.39 7.80
N LEU A 55 -1.50 -13.95 6.77
CA LEU A 55 -1.34 -14.71 5.51
C LEU A 55 -0.49 -15.97 5.69
N GLU A 56 0.53 -15.92 6.54
CA GLU A 56 1.38 -17.05 6.89
C GLU A 56 0.64 -18.09 7.72
N GLN A 57 -0.16 -17.66 8.71
CA GLN A 57 -0.89 -18.54 9.63
C GLN A 57 -2.27 -18.98 9.08
N GLY A 58 -2.93 -18.15 8.28
CA GLY A 58 -4.35 -18.28 7.92
C GLY A 58 -4.67 -19.27 6.79
N GLY A 59 -3.72 -20.12 6.40
CA GLY A 59 -3.94 -21.21 5.45
C GLY A 59 -4.41 -20.76 4.05
N PRO A 60 -4.89 -21.69 3.20
CA PRO A 60 -5.31 -21.37 1.83
C PRO A 60 -6.57 -20.50 1.75
N GLY A 61 -7.41 -20.46 2.80
CA GLY A 61 -8.63 -19.65 2.84
C GLY A 61 -8.34 -18.15 2.82
N ILE A 62 -7.45 -17.69 3.71
CA ILE A 62 -7.10 -16.26 3.78
C ILE A 62 -6.35 -15.80 2.53
N ARG A 63 -5.55 -16.68 1.90
CA ARG A 63 -4.84 -16.37 0.65
C ARG A 63 -5.81 -16.10 -0.50
N ARG A 64 -6.91 -16.85 -0.59
CA ARG A 64 -7.97 -16.60 -1.59
C ARG A 64 -8.70 -15.29 -1.32
N GLU A 65 -9.04 -15.01 -0.07
CA GLU A 65 -9.64 -13.72 0.31
C GLU A 65 -8.70 -12.55 0.00
N TYR A 66 -7.40 -12.74 0.25
CA TYR A 66 -6.38 -11.77 -0.06
C TYR A 66 -6.24 -11.52 -1.56
N ALA A 67 -6.18 -12.57 -2.38
CA ALA A 67 -6.16 -12.45 -3.84
C ALA A 67 -7.39 -11.68 -4.36
N ALA A 68 -8.59 -12.04 -3.90
CA ALA A 68 -9.82 -11.32 -4.27
C ALA A 68 -9.79 -9.84 -3.84
N GLN A 69 -9.16 -9.53 -2.71
CA GLN A 69 -8.99 -8.16 -2.24
C GLN A 69 -7.93 -7.37 -3.04
N LEU A 70 -6.88 -8.03 -3.53
CA LEU A 70 -5.92 -7.42 -4.45
C LEU A 70 -6.55 -7.13 -5.80
N GLU A 71 -7.36 -8.05 -6.34
CA GLU A 71 -8.13 -7.81 -7.58
C GLU A 71 -9.04 -6.59 -7.47
N ARG A 72 -9.75 -6.42 -6.34
CA ARG A 72 -10.56 -5.22 -6.07
C ARG A 72 -9.71 -3.95 -6.03
N GLN A 73 -8.54 -3.99 -5.37
CA GLN A 73 -7.61 -2.86 -5.35
C GLN A 73 -7.05 -2.53 -6.74
N LEU A 74 -6.78 -3.56 -7.55
CA LEU A 74 -6.28 -3.40 -8.91
C LEU A 74 -7.30 -2.64 -9.78
N GLN A 75 -8.57 -3.05 -9.71
CA GLN A 75 -9.67 -2.35 -10.39
C GLN A 75 -9.80 -0.92 -9.90
N PHE A 76 -9.79 -0.70 -8.60
CA PHE A 76 -9.84 0.64 -8.00
C PHE A 76 -8.72 1.56 -8.51
N TYR A 77 -7.46 1.11 -8.50
CA TYR A 77 -6.35 1.92 -9.00
C TYR A 77 -6.42 2.17 -10.50
N THR A 78 -6.94 1.21 -11.27
CA THR A 78 -7.17 1.37 -12.71
C THR A 78 -8.19 2.46 -12.99
N GLU A 79 -9.32 2.45 -12.28
CA GLU A 79 -10.35 3.46 -12.39
C GLU A 79 -9.86 4.83 -11.89
N ALA A 80 -9.16 4.87 -10.76
CA ALA A 80 -8.57 6.09 -10.22
C ALA A 80 -7.58 6.71 -11.20
N ALA A 81 -6.70 5.92 -11.80
CA ALA A 81 -5.74 6.40 -12.81
C ALA A 81 -6.46 7.00 -14.03
N ARG A 82 -7.50 6.33 -14.53
CA ARG A 82 -8.32 6.85 -15.65
C ARG A 82 -8.98 8.17 -15.29
N ARG A 83 -9.62 8.25 -14.13
CA ARG A 83 -10.29 9.46 -13.64
C ARG A 83 -9.30 10.61 -13.46
N LEU A 84 -8.20 10.38 -12.75
CA LEU A 84 -7.16 11.39 -12.51
C LEU A 84 -6.49 11.86 -13.82
N GLY A 85 -6.36 10.96 -14.80
CA GLY A 85 -5.88 11.30 -16.15
C GLY A 85 -6.84 12.24 -16.88
N ASN A 86 -8.14 11.96 -16.82
CA ASN A 86 -9.18 12.80 -17.42
C ASN A 86 -9.30 14.16 -16.72
N ASP A 87 -9.13 14.19 -15.39
CA ASP A 87 -9.17 15.41 -14.57
C ASP A 87 -7.89 16.26 -14.70
N GLY A 88 -6.94 15.88 -15.57
CA GLY A 88 -5.69 16.59 -15.80
C GLY A 88 -4.63 16.42 -14.69
N SER A 89 -4.92 15.61 -13.68
CA SER A 89 -4.04 15.32 -12.55
C SER A 89 -2.97 14.28 -12.91
N ARG A 90 -2.09 14.63 -13.86
CA ARG A 90 -1.11 13.70 -14.46
C ARG A 90 -0.23 12.98 -13.42
N GLU A 91 0.26 13.69 -12.41
CA GLU A 91 1.13 13.08 -11.39
C GLU A 91 0.37 12.10 -10.49
N ALA A 92 -0.87 12.44 -10.11
CA ALA A 92 -1.73 11.54 -9.35
C ALA A 92 -2.13 10.31 -10.19
N ALA A 93 -2.37 10.48 -11.50
CA ALA A 93 -2.64 9.38 -12.41
C ALA A 93 -1.44 8.43 -12.54
N LYS A 94 -0.21 8.96 -12.64
CA LYS A 94 1.01 8.16 -12.62
C LYS A 94 1.17 7.39 -11.31
N GLU A 95 0.94 8.04 -10.17
CA GLU A 95 1.02 7.37 -8.87
C GLU A 95 -0.02 6.24 -8.75
N ALA A 96 -1.25 6.47 -9.22
CA ALA A 96 -2.29 5.45 -9.26
C ALA A 96 -1.90 4.26 -10.17
N LEU A 97 -1.34 4.52 -11.36
CA LEU A 97 -0.83 3.46 -12.24
C LEU A 97 0.34 2.70 -11.61
N TYR A 98 1.24 3.39 -10.91
CA TYR A 98 2.34 2.74 -10.22
C TYR A 98 1.85 1.82 -9.12
N ARG A 99 0.91 2.30 -8.27
CA ARG A 99 0.26 1.47 -7.25
C ARG A 99 -0.46 0.28 -7.88
N ARG A 100 -1.17 0.46 -9.01
CA ARG A 100 -1.79 -0.63 -9.78
C ARG A 100 -0.77 -1.71 -10.12
N ASN A 101 0.38 -1.34 -10.69
CA ASN A 101 1.43 -2.27 -11.08
C ASN A 101 1.99 -3.04 -9.87
N LEU A 102 2.15 -2.40 -8.72
CA LEU A 102 2.58 -3.07 -7.48
C LEU A 102 1.59 -4.16 -7.05
N VAL A 103 0.29 -3.84 -7.07
CA VAL A 103 -0.77 -4.80 -6.74
C VAL A 103 -0.79 -5.96 -7.74
N GLU A 104 -0.65 -5.66 -9.04
CA GLU A 104 -0.62 -6.66 -10.11
C GLU A 104 0.56 -7.63 -9.95
N SER A 105 1.77 -7.10 -9.75
CA SER A 105 2.97 -7.92 -9.53
C SER A 105 2.92 -8.73 -8.23
N GLU A 106 2.17 -8.27 -7.23
CA GLU A 106 1.94 -9.04 -6.00
C GLU A 106 0.92 -10.16 -6.22
N LEU A 107 -0.19 -9.87 -6.90
CA LEU A 107 -1.20 -10.86 -7.25
C LEU A 107 -0.59 -11.99 -8.10
N GLN A 108 0.25 -11.63 -9.09
CA GLN A 108 0.99 -12.60 -9.90
C GLN A 108 1.96 -13.48 -9.10
N ARG A 109 2.47 -12.99 -7.96
CA ARG A 109 3.34 -13.79 -7.06
C ARG A 109 2.57 -14.72 -6.14
N LEU A 110 1.26 -14.52 -5.99
CA LEU A 110 0.38 -15.35 -5.18
C LEU A 110 -0.29 -16.48 -5.96
N HIS A 111 -0.34 -16.36 -7.29
CA HIS A 111 -0.81 -17.38 -8.22
C HIS A 111 0.36 -18.29 -8.63
#